data_AF-A0A0C4ESM6-F1
#
_entry.id   AF-A0A0C4ESM6-F1
#
_cell.length_a   1.000
_cell.length_b   1.000
_cell.length_c   1.000
_cell.angle_alpha   90.00
_cell.angle_beta   90.00
_cell.angle_gamma   90.00
#
_symmetry.space_group_name_H-M   'P 1'
#
loop_
_entity.id
_entity.type
_entity.pdbx_description
1 polymer ?
#
loop_
_entity_poly.entity_id
_entity_poly.type
_entity_poly.pdbx_seq_one_letter_code
_entity_poly.pdbx_strand_id
1 'polypeptide(L)'
;MDSFANSQSSAPENGANKPKSNGQLDLTSLVNELRLQHQSDEARRQDDRARKDAEEAQTQAQWNLNEDSKISSIISAAIKDFAAEDLLKPNGSNIWQWEQALQATAAKLFRNTDFFTPGDKEVVVPYHEKIALGIIQSLVHSELSFDLLDFNNSADVFDHLVSKFQIVNRARQLQAWEKLKSISLSDYNSAA
;
A
#
# COMPACT_ATOMS: atom_id res chain seq x y z
N MET A 1 -24.02 27.34 -90.06
CA MET A 1 -24.87 28.53 -89.90
C MET A 1 -26.31 28.06 -89.90
N ASP A 2 -27.16 28.75 -89.13
CA ASP A 2 -28.61 28.59 -88.99
C ASP A 2 -29.07 27.41 -88.10
N SER A 3 -30.08 27.50 -87.23
CA SER A 3 -30.91 28.59 -86.69
C SER A 3 -31.71 28.01 -85.51
N PHE A 4 -32.38 28.90 -84.80
CA PHE A 4 -33.12 28.80 -83.54
C PHE A 4 -34.39 27.91 -83.50
N ALA A 5 -34.75 27.56 -82.25
CA ALA A 5 -36.08 27.60 -81.61
C ALA A 5 -37.13 26.47 -81.82
N ASN A 6 -37.38 25.79 -80.68
CA ASN A 6 -38.63 25.74 -79.89
C ASN A 6 -39.83 24.84 -80.30
N SER A 7 -40.08 23.86 -79.42
CA SER A 7 -41.36 23.32 -78.85
C SER A 7 -42.56 22.96 -79.74
N GLN A 8 -43.01 21.68 -79.69
CA GLN A 8 -44.16 21.23 -78.87
C GLN A 8 -44.43 19.71 -78.92
N SER A 9 -44.63 19.14 -77.72
CA SER A 9 -45.49 18.03 -77.25
C SER A 9 -46.10 16.99 -78.21
N SER A 10 -45.92 15.68 -77.89
CA SER A 10 -47.00 14.77 -77.44
C SER A 10 -46.46 13.38 -77.07
N ALA A 11 -46.90 12.84 -75.93
CA ALA A 11 -46.60 11.49 -75.42
C ALA A 11 -47.39 10.40 -76.19
N PRO A 12 -47.08 9.09 -76.03
CA PRO A 12 -47.72 8.38 -74.92
C PRO A 12 -46.91 7.22 -74.26
N GLU A 13 -47.38 6.92 -73.05
CA GLU A 13 -47.56 5.59 -72.42
C GLU A 13 -46.41 4.65 -72.02
N ASN A 14 -46.52 4.30 -70.73
CA ASN A 14 -46.37 2.98 -70.10
C ASN A 14 -45.01 2.27 -70.05
N GLY A 15 -44.51 2.14 -68.82
CA GLY A 15 -43.41 1.23 -68.51
C GLY A 15 -43.05 1.19 -67.03
N ALA A 16 -43.90 0.53 -66.24
CA ALA A 16 -43.57 -0.06 -64.95
C ALA A 16 -43.06 0.89 -63.83
N ASN A 17 -44.00 1.56 -63.16
CA ASN A 17 -43.87 1.76 -61.71
C ASN A 17 -43.83 0.38 -61.03
N LYS A 18 -42.62 -0.14 -60.84
CA LYS A 18 -42.37 -1.26 -59.92
C LYS A 18 -42.74 -0.75 -58.52
N PRO A 19 -43.69 -1.34 -57.79
CA PRO A 19 -43.89 -0.97 -56.40
C PRO A 19 -42.61 -1.36 -55.66
N LYS A 20 -41.77 -0.38 -55.32
CA LYS A 20 -40.66 -0.59 -54.38
C LYS A 20 -41.29 -0.90 -53.03
N SER A 21 -41.39 -2.20 -52.75
CA SER A 21 -41.50 -2.87 -51.47
C SER A 21 -41.61 -1.98 -50.22
N ASN A 22 -42.80 -1.44 -49.95
CA ASN A 22 -43.10 -0.85 -48.63
C ASN A 22 -42.80 -1.85 -47.50
N GLY A 23 -43.01 -3.16 -47.73
CA GLY A 23 -42.72 -4.20 -46.74
C GLY A 23 -41.22 -4.48 -46.48
N GLN A 24 -40.30 -4.11 -47.39
CA GLN A 24 -38.86 -4.31 -47.16
C GLN A 24 -38.25 -3.15 -46.36
N LEU A 25 -38.76 -1.92 -46.54
CA LEU A 25 -38.40 -0.76 -45.71
C LEU A 25 -38.89 -0.92 -44.27
N ASP A 26 -40.09 -1.48 -44.09
CA ASP A 26 -40.70 -1.76 -42.79
C ASP A 26 -39.90 -2.80 -41.97
N LEU A 27 -39.52 -3.91 -42.61
CA LEU A 27 -38.68 -4.94 -41.99
C LEU A 27 -37.29 -4.40 -41.63
N THR A 28 -36.69 -3.58 -42.50
CA THR A 28 -35.37 -2.99 -42.25
C THR A 28 -35.41 -1.98 -41.10
N SER A 29 -36.50 -1.20 -41.01
CA SER A 29 -36.75 -0.29 -39.89
C SER A 29 -36.87 -1.06 -38.57
N LEU A 30 -37.67 -2.14 -38.56
CA LEU A 30 -37.85 -3.00 -37.40
C LEU A 30 -36.54 -3.66 -36.93
N VAL A 31 -35.72 -4.16 -37.86
CA VAL A 31 -34.41 -4.75 -37.53
C VAL A 31 -33.45 -3.71 -36.94
N ASN A 32 -33.46 -2.49 -37.45
CA ASN A 32 -32.65 -1.39 -36.92
C ASN A 32 -33.11 -0.98 -35.51
N GLU A 33 -34.42 -0.94 -35.28
CA GLU A 33 -35.00 -0.66 -33.97
C GLU A 33 -34.64 -1.73 -32.94
N LEU A 34 -34.79 -3.01 -33.28
CA LEU A 34 -34.39 -4.13 -32.43
C LEU A 34 -32.89 -4.11 -32.10
N ARG A 35 -32.05 -3.76 -33.09
CA ARG A 35 -30.60 -3.61 -32.89
C ARG A 35 -30.30 -2.46 -31.94
N LEU A 36 -30.95 -1.31 -32.11
CA LEU A 36 -30.76 -0.14 -31.25
C LEU A 36 -31.23 -0.42 -29.82
N GLN A 37 -32.35 -1.11 -29.68
CA GLN A 37 -32.87 -1.55 -28.38
C GLN A 37 -31.89 -2.49 -27.68
N HIS A 38 -31.37 -3.50 -28.38
CA HIS A 38 -30.39 -4.42 -27.82
C HIS A 38 -29.09 -3.69 -27.39
N GLN A 39 -28.61 -2.74 -28.19
CA GLN A 39 -27.43 -1.94 -27.84
C GLN A 39 -27.69 -1.05 -26.62
N SER A 40 -28.86 -0.45 -26.53
CA SER A 40 -29.28 0.35 -25.36
C SER A 40 -29.36 -0.49 -24.10
N ASP A 41 -29.95 -1.68 -24.19
CA ASP A 41 -30.06 -2.61 -23.07
C ASP A 41 -28.68 -3.12 -22.62
N GLU A 42 -27.76 -3.40 -23.56
CA GLU A 42 -26.40 -3.78 -23.21
C GLU A 42 -25.61 -2.62 -22.59
N ALA A 43 -25.78 -1.39 -23.10
CA ALA A 43 -25.17 -0.21 -22.51
C ALA A 43 -25.66 0.00 -21.06
N ARG A 44 -26.96 -0.18 -20.80
CA ARG A 44 -27.53 -0.13 -19.44
C ARG A 44 -26.93 -1.19 -18.53
N ARG A 45 -26.81 -2.44 -19.00
CA ARG A 45 -26.18 -3.52 -18.23
C ARG A 45 -24.71 -3.24 -17.92
N GLN A 46 -23.98 -2.64 -18.86
CA GLN A 46 -22.59 -2.24 -18.66
C GLN A 46 -22.48 -1.11 -17.64
N ASP A 47 -23.34 -0.11 -17.73
CA ASP A 47 -23.41 1.01 -16.78
C ASP A 47 -23.76 0.52 -15.36
N ASP A 48 -24.74 -0.38 -15.24
CA ASP A 48 -25.10 -1.01 -13.97
C ASP A 48 -23.94 -1.82 -13.36
N ARG A 49 -23.19 -2.56 -14.19
CA ARG A 49 -21.98 -3.27 -13.74
C ARG A 49 -20.90 -2.29 -13.28
N ALA A 50 -20.60 -1.27 -14.08
CA ALA A 50 -19.57 -0.29 -13.76
C ALA A 50 -19.92 0.49 -12.47
N ARG A 51 -21.19 0.84 -12.29
CA ARG A 51 -21.69 1.46 -11.06
C ARG A 51 -21.51 0.55 -9.86
N LYS A 52 -21.90 -0.72 -9.97
CA LYS A 52 -21.74 -1.70 -8.90
C LYS A 52 -20.26 -1.89 -8.52
N ASP A 53 -19.39 -2.03 -9.50
CA ASP A 53 -17.94 -2.18 -9.27
C ASP A 53 -17.36 -0.93 -8.58
N ALA A 54 -17.82 0.27 -8.96
CA ALA A 54 -17.41 1.52 -8.33
C ALA A 54 -17.91 1.64 -6.88
N GLU A 55 -19.15 1.25 -6.61
CA GLU A 55 -19.73 1.22 -5.25
C GLU A 55 -18.99 0.20 -4.35
N GLU A 56 -18.64 -0.97 -4.88
CA GLU A 56 -17.85 -1.98 -4.18
C GLU A 56 -16.44 -1.47 -3.88
N ALA A 57 -15.77 -0.86 -4.86
CA ALA A 57 -14.45 -0.27 -4.68
C ALA A 57 -14.45 0.86 -3.63
N GLN A 58 -15.49 1.71 -3.64
CA GLN A 58 -15.66 2.76 -2.64
C GLN A 58 -15.86 2.16 -1.24
N THR A 59 -16.71 1.14 -1.11
CA THR A 59 -16.97 0.46 0.16
C THR A 59 -15.70 -0.20 0.70
N GLN A 60 -14.93 -0.86 -0.17
CA GLN A 60 -13.65 -1.48 0.20
C GLN A 60 -12.62 -0.43 0.64
N ALA A 61 -12.51 0.68 -0.08
CA ALA A 61 -11.61 1.78 0.28
C ALA A 61 -11.98 2.36 1.65
N GLN A 62 -13.26 2.58 1.90
CA GLN A 62 -13.75 3.08 3.19
C GLN A 62 -13.45 2.09 4.34
N TRP A 63 -13.61 0.80 4.08
CA TRP A 63 -13.28 -0.24 5.06
C TRP A 63 -11.78 -0.26 5.37
N ASN A 64 -10.92 -0.20 4.34
CA ASN A 64 -9.46 -0.13 4.51
C ASN A 64 -9.04 1.09 5.35
N LEU A 65 -9.57 2.29 5.05
CA LEU A 65 -9.26 3.50 5.81
C LEU A 65 -9.68 3.40 7.28
N ASN A 66 -10.82 2.77 7.54
CA ASN A 66 -11.28 2.53 8.90
C ASN A 66 -10.36 1.55 9.65
N GLU A 67 -9.89 0.49 8.99
CA GLU A 67 -8.91 -0.42 9.57
C GLU A 67 -7.56 0.26 9.83
N ASP A 68 -7.04 1.05 8.90
CA ASP A 68 -5.79 1.80 9.06
C ASP A 68 -5.89 2.84 10.18
N SER A 69 -7.06 3.47 10.35
CA SER A 69 -7.35 4.38 11.47
C SER A 69 -7.31 3.67 12.83
N LYS A 70 -7.89 2.45 12.91
CA LYS A 70 -7.81 1.63 14.13
C LYS A 70 -6.37 1.24 14.44
N ILE A 71 -5.62 0.77 13.44
CA ILE A 71 -4.20 0.41 13.58
C ILE A 71 -3.41 1.63 14.09
N SER A 72 -3.59 2.80 13.46
CA SER A 72 -2.92 4.04 13.88
C SER A 72 -3.26 4.45 15.32
N SER A 73 -4.52 4.27 15.72
CA SER A 73 -4.98 4.55 17.09
C SER A 73 -4.33 3.61 18.11
N ILE A 74 -4.24 2.31 17.80
CA ILE A 74 -3.56 1.32 18.64
C ILE A 74 -2.06 1.65 18.75
N ILE A 75 -1.40 1.94 17.63
CA ILE A 75 0.02 2.32 17.59
C ILE A 75 0.26 3.57 18.44
N SER A 76 -0.56 4.61 18.27
CA SER A 76 -0.43 5.88 19.01
C SER A 76 -0.63 5.67 20.51
N ALA A 77 -1.60 4.83 20.90
CA ALA A 77 -1.83 4.47 22.29
C ALA A 77 -0.66 3.68 22.88
N ALA A 78 -0.07 2.76 22.11
CA ALA A 78 1.10 1.98 22.54
C ALA A 78 2.33 2.88 22.75
N ILE A 79 2.63 3.78 21.80
CA ILE A 79 3.79 4.68 21.86
C ILE A 79 3.66 5.67 23.01
N LYS A 80 2.44 6.11 23.35
CA LYS A 80 2.20 7.06 24.44
C LYS A 80 2.71 6.57 25.80
N ASP A 81 2.78 5.25 25.99
CA ASP A 81 3.27 4.64 27.21
C ASP A 81 4.82 4.62 27.28
N PHE A 82 5.53 4.96 26.20
CA PHE A 82 7.00 5.02 26.16
C PHE A 82 7.52 6.39 26.56
N ALA A 83 8.58 6.39 27.35
CA ALA A 83 9.34 7.60 27.60
C ALA A 83 10.30 7.88 26.43
N ALA A 84 10.66 9.15 26.23
CA ALA A 84 11.53 9.54 25.12
C ALA A 84 12.93 8.90 25.24
N GLU A 85 13.37 8.61 26.45
CA GLU A 85 14.61 7.90 26.77
C GLU A 85 14.61 6.41 26.39
N ASP A 86 13.43 5.81 26.24
CA ASP A 86 13.26 4.40 25.85
C ASP A 86 13.29 4.21 24.32
N LEU A 87 13.17 5.29 23.54
CA LEU A 87 13.34 5.26 22.09
C LEU A 87 14.77 4.87 21.73
N LEU A 88 14.92 3.97 20.75
CA LEU A 88 16.25 3.48 20.37
C LEU A 88 17.12 4.61 19.83
N LYS A 89 18.20 4.89 20.56
CA LYS A 89 19.15 5.96 20.22
C LYS A 89 19.94 5.58 18.97
N PRO A 90 20.37 6.56 18.14
CA PRO A 90 21.16 6.30 16.93
C PRO A 90 22.46 5.54 17.18
N ASN A 91 23.02 5.64 18.38
CA ASN A 91 24.26 4.99 18.78
C ASN A 91 24.07 3.61 19.45
N GLY A 92 22.83 3.17 19.63
CA GLY A 92 22.46 1.90 20.26
C GLY A 92 22.80 1.79 21.75
N SER A 93 23.08 2.91 22.42
CA SER A 93 23.52 2.89 23.83
C SER A 93 22.46 2.36 24.80
N ASN A 94 21.18 2.46 24.44
CA ASN A 94 20.04 1.97 25.22
C ASN A 94 19.37 0.72 24.62
N ILE A 95 20.05 -0.03 23.74
CA ILE A 95 19.46 -1.18 23.03
C ILE A 95 18.77 -2.18 23.97
N TRP A 96 19.38 -2.49 25.12
CA TRP A 96 18.81 -3.41 26.10
C TRP A 96 17.54 -2.86 26.76
N GLN A 97 17.51 -1.57 27.09
CA GLN A 97 16.33 -0.93 27.67
C GLN A 97 15.18 -0.87 26.65
N TRP A 98 15.50 -0.50 25.41
CA TRP A 98 14.56 -0.48 24.29
C TRP A 98 13.95 -1.87 24.04
N GLU A 99 14.77 -2.92 24.01
CA GLU A 99 14.32 -4.30 23.82
C GLU A 99 13.36 -4.74 24.94
N GLN A 100 13.68 -4.45 26.20
CA GLN A 100 12.80 -4.78 27.33
C GLN A 100 11.46 -4.02 27.27
N ALA A 101 11.48 -2.74 26.91
CA ALA A 101 10.27 -1.94 26.77
C ALA A 101 9.40 -2.43 25.59
N LEU A 102 10.03 -2.85 24.50
CA LEU A 102 9.36 -3.43 23.34
C LEU A 102 8.70 -4.78 23.68
N GLN A 103 9.41 -5.67 24.39
CA GLN A 103 8.87 -6.96 24.87
C GLN A 103 7.69 -6.76 25.83
N ALA A 104 7.78 -5.78 26.75
CA ALA A 104 6.68 -5.45 27.65
C ALA A 104 5.43 -4.98 26.89
N THR A 105 5.62 -4.19 25.83
CA THR A 105 4.53 -3.73 24.96
C THR A 105 3.93 -4.88 24.15
N ALA A 106 4.75 -5.79 23.63
CA ALA A 106 4.30 -6.98 22.94
C ALA A 106 3.44 -7.87 23.85
N ALA A 107 3.89 -8.08 25.10
CA ALA A 107 3.15 -8.84 26.09
C ALA A 107 1.77 -8.22 26.39
N LYS A 108 1.70 -6.89 26.46
CA LYS A 108 0.45 -6.16 26.72
C LYS A 108 -0.52 -6.24 25.54
N LEU A 109 -0.04 -6.04 24.31
CA LEU A 109 -0.90 -5.93 23.12
C LEU A 109 -1.23 -7.28 22.48
N PHE A 110 -0.22 -8.13 22.33
CA PHE A 110 -0.33 -9.39 21.61
C PHE A 110 -0.45 -10.60 22.53
N ARG A 111 -0.30 -10.40 23.86
CA ARG A 111 -0.22 -11.49 24.85
C ARG A 111 0.93 -12.45 24.56
N ASN A 112 1.98 -11.95 23.91
CA ASN A 112 3.19 -12.68 23.58
C ASN A 112 4.40 -11.74 23.78
N THR A 113 5.32 -12.09 24.68
CA THR A 113 6.57 -11.33 24.92
C THR A 113 7.53 -11.44 23.74
N ASP A 114 7.48 -12.58 23.06
CA ASP A 114 8.44 -13.00 22.05
C ASP A 114 7.88 -12.73 20.64
N PHE A 115 6.88 -11.85 20.51
CA PHE A 115 6.21 -11.56 19.25
C PHE A 115 7.19 -11.08 18.16
N PHE A 116 8.21 -10.31 18.55
CA PHE A 116 9.25 -9.80 17.64
C PHE A 116 10.38 -10.82 17.40
N THR A 117 10.38 -11.94 18.12
CA THR A 117 11.32 -13.05 17.96
C THR A 117 10.54 -14.36 17.84
N PRO A 118 9.62 -14.46 16.85
CA PRO A 118 8.79 -15.64 16.71
C PRO A 118 9.66 -16.85 16.35
N GLY A 119 9.30 -18.03 16.87
CA GLY A 119 9.94 -19.26 16.41
C GLY A 119 9.61 -19.56 14.94
N ASP A 120 10.44 -20.37 14.26
CA ASP A 120 10.34 -20.73 12.83
C ASP A 120 8.97 -21.23 12.33
N LYS A 121 8.02 -21.52 13.23
CA LYS A 121 6.71 -22.10 12.92
C LYS A 121 5.52 -21.25 13.38
N GLU A 122 5.77 -20.07 13.93
CA GLU A 122 4.71 -19.23 14.45
C GLU A 122 4.09 -18.39 13.33
N VAL A 123 2.79 -18.60 13.08
CA VAL A 123 2.06 -17.84 12.08
C VAL A 123 1.60 -16.52 12.71
N VAL A 124 2.19 -15.42 12.28
CA VAL A 124 1.80 -14.08 12.73
C VAL A 124 0.56 -13.61 11.98
N VAL A 125 -0.44 -13.14 12.73
CA VAL A 125 -1.68 -12.60 12.14
C VAL A 125 -1.37 -11.29 11.42
N PRO A 126 -1.73 -11.12 10.12
CA PRO A 126 -1.37 -9.92 9.35
C PRO A 126 -1.81 -8.58 9.97
N TYR A 127 -2.94 -8.58 10.68
CA TYR A 127 -3.42 -7.40 11.41
C TYR A 127 -2.49 -7.01 12.58
N HIS A 128 -2.04 -7.99 13.37
CA HIS A 128 -1.09 -7.74 14.45
C HIS A 128 0.28 -7.35 13.92
N GLU A 129 0.71 -7.94 12.81
CA GLU A 129 1.97 -7.61 12.16
C GLU A 129 2.03 -6.13 11.76
N LYS A 130 0.97 -5.59 11.14
CA LYS A 130 0.89 -4.16 10.82
C LYS A 130 1.01 -3.27 12.05
N ILE A 131 0.39 -3.67 13.16
CA ILE A 131 0.49 -2.94 14.44
C ILE A 131 1.92 -3.01 14.98
N ALA A 132 2.50 -4.21 15.03
CA ALA A 132 3.85 -4.44 15.55
C ALA A 132 4.91 -3.70 14.74
N LEU A 133 4.82 -3.75 13.41
CA LEU A 133 5.70 -3.05 12.49
C LEU A 133 5.60 -1.52 12.70
N GLY A 134 4.39 -0.99 12.82
CA GLY A 134 4.19 0.44 13.10
C GLY A 134 4.72 0.86 14.47
N ILE A 135 4.59 0.02 15.49
CA ILE A 135 5.16 0.27 16.82
C ILE A 135 6.68 0.29 16.75
N ILE A 136 7.32 -0.77 16.25
CA ILE A 136 8.79 -0.86 16.27
C ILE A 136 9.44 0.25 15.42
N GLN A 137 8.85 0.62 14.28
CA GLN A 137 9.31 1.75 13.46
C GLN A 137 9.15 3.10 14.16
N SER A 138 8.14 3.25 15.01
CA SER A 138 7.91 4.49 15.79
C SER A 138 8.77 4.57 17.05
N LEU A 139 9.34 3.44 17.50
CA LEU A 139 10.18 3.37 18.68
C LEU A 139 11.68 3.51 18.38
N VAL A 140 12.03 3.98 17.19
CA VAL A 140 13.41 4.29 16.80
C VAL A 140 13.61 5.78 16.59
N HIS A 141 14.84 6.26 16.80
CA HIS A 141 15.20 7.62 16.42
C HIS A 141 15.09 7.83 14.90
N SER A 142 14.73 9.03 14.47
CA SER A 142 14.52 9.40 13.06
C SER A 142 15.73 9.11 12.15
N GLU A 143 16.94 9.22 12.69
CA GLU A 143 18.19 8.86 11.99
C GLU A 143 18.29 7.38 11.60
N LEU A 144 17.52 6.50 12.26
CA LEU A 144 17.48 5.07 11.96
C LEU A 144 16.33 4.69 11.02
N SER A 145 15.33 5.56 10.85
CA SER A 145 14.09 5.24 10.12
C SER A 145 14.33 4.88 8.66
N PHE A 146 15.35 5.46 8.01
CA PHE A 146 15.67 5.14 6.61
C PHE A 146 16.15 3.70 6.44
N ASP A 147 16.93 3.19 7.40
CA ASP A 147 17.44 1.81 7.37
C ASP A 147 16.31 0.78 7.54
N LEU A 148 15.11 1.22 7.96
CA LEU A 148 13.99 0.33 8.24
C LEU A 148 12.97 0.20 7.11
N LEU A 149 13.14 0.95 6.01
CA LEU A 149 12.16 1.01 4.91
C LEU A 149 12.08 -0.29 4.10
N ASP A 150 13.15 -1.08 4.07
CA ASP A 150 13.24 -2.29 3.25
C ASP A 150 12.60 -3.52 3.90
N PHE A 151 12.17 -3.41 5.16
CA PHE A 151 11.62 -4.53 5.91
C PHE A 151 10.10 -4.59 5.85
N ASN A 152 9.58 -5.80 5.58
CA ASN A 152 8.15 -6.06 5.45
C ASN A 152 7.52 -6.69 6.70
N ASN A 153 8.34 -7.05 7.69
CA ASN A 153 7.88 -7.58 8.96
C ASN A 153 8.73 -7.06 10.12
N SER A 154 8.12 -7.08 11.29
CA SER A 154 8.60 -6.51 12.53
C SER A 154 9.71 -7.35 13.17
N ALA A 155 9.73 -8.66 12.94
CA ALA A 155 10.79 -9.55 13.40
C ALA A 155 12.12 -9.25 12.67
N ASP A 156 12.08 -9.08 11.35
CA ASP A 156 13.28 -8.73 10.57
C ASP A 156 13.82 -7.34 10.96
N VAL A 157 12.92 -6.37 11.24
CA VAL A 157 13.32 -5.05 11.77
C VAL A 157 14.02 -5.21 13.11
N PHE A 158 13.44 -6.02 14.01
CA PHE A 158 14.00 -6.28 15.32
C PHE A 158 15.40 -6.91 15.21
N ASP A 159 15.52 -7.99 14.45
CA ASP A 159 16.78 -8.71 14.24
C ASP A 159 17.85 -7.81 13.62
N HIS A 160 17.47 -6.99 12.65
CA HIS A 160 18.38 -6.02 12.03
C HIS A 160 18.94 -5.03 13.07
N LEU A 161 18.07 -4.41 13.86
CA LEU A 161 18.45 -3.41 14.87
C LEU A 161 19.33 -4.04 15.96
N VAL A 162 18.93 -5.20 16.48
CA VAL A 162 19.69 -5.92 17.52
C VAL A 162 21.06 -6.30 16.99
N SER A 163 21.15 -6.89 15.80
CA SER A 163 22.42 -7.28 15.17
C SER A 163 23.34 -6.07 14.94
N LYS A 164 22.81 -4.98 14.35
CA LYS A 164 23.56 -3.75 14.09
C LYS A 164 24.19 -3.19 15.36
N PHE A 165 23.42 -3.06 16.44
CA PHE A 165 23.91 -2.42 17.66
C PHE A 165 24.72 -3.34 18.57
N GLN A 166 24.49 -4.66 18.53
CA GLN A 166 25.38 -5.61 19.19
C GLN A 166 26.81 -5.55 18.62
N ILE A 167 26.95 -5.48 17.29
CA ILE A 167 28.25 -5.34 16.62
C ILE A 167 28.94 -4.02 17.02
N VAL A 168 28.21 -2.91 16.97
CA VAL A 168 28.75 -1.57 17.32
C VAL A 168 29.19 -1.52 18.78
N ASN A 169 28.39 -2.05 19.70
CA ASN A 169 28.74 -2.08 21.12
C ASN A 169 29.98 -2.95 21.37
N ARG A 170 30.09 -4.11 20.72
CA ARG A 170 31.27 -4.97 20.81
C ARG A 170 32.53 -4.29 20.27
N ALA A 171 32.44 -3.59 19.14
CA ALA A 171 33.57 -2.85 18.59
C ALA A 171 34.03 -1.73 19.53
N ARG A 172 33.09 -0.99 20.13
CA ARG A 172 33.39 0.06 21.11
C ARG A 172 34.06 -0.49 22.37
N GLN A 173 33.60 -1.64 22.87
CA GLN A 173 34.21 -2.35 24.00
C GLN A 173 35.66 -2.76 23.70
N LEU A 174 35.93 -3.30 22.49
CA LEU A 174 37.28 -3.65 22.06
C LEU A 174 38.20 -2.43 21.95
N GLN A 175 37.69 -1.30 21.41
CA GLN A 175 38.46 -0.06 21.36
C GLN A 175 38.79 0.48 22.76
N ALA A 176 37.84 0.44 23.69
CA ALA A 176 38.07 0.84 25.07
C ALA A 176 39.12 -0.05 25.75
N TRP A 177 39.09 -1.35 25.46
CA TRP A 177 40.07 -2.32 25.95
C TRP A 177 41.48 -2.07 25.40
N GLU A 178 41.63 -1.80 24.10
CA GLU A 178 42.94 -1.46 23.52
C GLU A 178 43.50 -0.15 24.09
N LYS A 179 42.65 0.86 24.32
CA LYS A 179 43.06 2.09 25.01
C LYS A 179 43.55 1.81 26.43
N LEU A 180 42.84 0.96 27.19
CA LEU A 180 43.25 0.59 28.55
C LEU A 180 44.62 -0.11 28.55
N LYS A 181 44.88 -1.02 27.61
CA LYS A 181 46.21 -1.68 27.48
C LYS A 181 47.32 -0.70 27.14
N SER A 182 47.01 0.36 26.40
CA SER A 182 48.01 1.36 25.97
C SER A 182 48.46 2.29 27.11
N ILE A 183 47.77 2.30 28.25
CA ILE A 183 48.18 3.05 29.44
C ILE A 183 49.34 2.29 30.09
N SER A 184 50.54 2.85 30.03
CA SER A 184 51.74 2.27 30.64
C SER A 184 52.04 2.92 31.99
N LEU A 185 52.56 2.16 32.96
CA LEU A 185 53.00 2.70 34.26
C LEU A 185 54.12 3.76 34.14
N SER A 186 54.79 3.82 32.98
CA SER A 186 55.81 4.84 32.65
C SER A 186 55.23 6.26 32.56
N ASP A 187 53.94 6.40 32.23
CA ASP A 187 53.27 7.69 32.12
C ASP A 187 53.05 8.37 33.49
N TYR A 188 53.23 7.61 34.59
CA TYR A 188 53.08 8.09 35.96
C TYR A 188 54.41 8.30 36.70
N ASN A 189 55.58 8.00 36.11
CA ASN A 189 56.89 8.16 36.75
C ASN A 189 57.48 9.58 36.64
N SER A 190 56.76 10.55 36.06
CA SER A 190 57.26 11.93 35.88
C SER A 190 56.78 12.93 36.95
N ALA A 191 56.24 12.45 38.08
CA ALA A 191 55.69 13.28 39.16
C ALA A 191 56.35 13.02 40.53
N ALA A 192 57.64 12.74 40.56
CA ALA A 192 58.45 12.65 41.80
C ALA A 192 59.63 13.63 41.76
#